data_AF-A0A3D1KEY9-F1
#
_entry.id   AF-A0A3D1KEY9-F1
#
_cell.length_a   1.000
_cell.length_b   1.000
_cell.length_c   1.000
_cell.angle_alpha   90.00
_cell.angle_beta   90.00
_cell.angle_gamma   90.00
#
_symmetry.space_group_name_H-M   'P 1'
#
loop_
_entity.id
_entity.type
_entity.pdbx_description
1 polymer ?
#
loop_
_entity_poly.entity_id
_entity_poly.type
_entity_poly.pdbx_seq_one_letter_code
_entity_poly.pdbx_strand_id
1 'polypeptide(L)' 'LLTVLLQDRKPYVLFMDEPEVSLHIEWQEKLITSIRQINPHVQIILSTHSPAVVMNGWADSVTEVTDITEE' A
#
# COMPACT_ATOMS: atom_id res chain seq x y z
N LEU A 1 -11.33 6.81 1.46
CA LEU A 1 -10.93 5.52 2.11
C LEU A 1 -12.11 4.56 2.25
N LEU A 2 -13.15 4.87 3.05
CA LEU A 2 -14.28 3.95 3.28
C LEU A 2 -15.03 3.54 2.00
N THR A 3 -15.21 4.47 1.06
CA THR A 3 -15.84 4.19 -0.25
C THR A 3 -15.00 3.26 -1.11
N VAL A 4 -13.67 3.36 -1.07
CA VAL A 4 -12.76 2.48 -1.85
C VAL A 4 -12.72 1.07 -1.29
N LEU A 5 -12.80 0.96 0.03
CA LEU A 5 -12.81 -0.31 0.74
C LEU A 5 -14.15 -1.04 0.55
N LEU A 6 -15.30 -0.35 0.58
CA LEU A 6 -16.62 -1.00 0.51
C LEU A 6 -17.13 -1.33 -0.92
N GLN A 7 -16.35 -1.07 -1.96
CA GLN A 7 -16.78 -0.82 -3.34
C GLN A 7 -17.26 -2.04 -4.17
N ASP A 8 -18.09 -2.92 -3.61
CA ASP A 8 -18.71 -4.09 -4.26
C ASP A 8 -17.71 -4.98 -5.02
N ARG A 9 -16.45 -5.06 -4.55
CA ARG A 9 -15.35 -5.77 -5.22
C ARG A 9 -15.08 -5.32 -6.66
N LYS A 10 -15.43 -4.09 -7.04
CA LYS A 10 -15.08 -3.56 -8.36
C LYS A 10 -13.58 -3.19 -8.42
N PRO A 11 -12.97 -3.15 -9.62
CA PRO A 11 -11.58 -2.74 -9.80
C PRO A 11 -11.44 -1.24 -9.53
N TYR A 12 -10.47 -0.87 -8.67
CA TYR A 12 -10.16 0.52 -8.34
C TYR A 12 -8.67 0.71 -8.10
N VAL A 13 -8.21 1.95 -8.23
CA VAL A 13 -6.85 2.36 -7.89
C VAL A 13 -6.89 3.18 -6.60
N LEU A 14 -6.12 2.76 -5.60
CA LEU A 14 -5.97 3.43 -4.31
C LEU A 14 -4.57 4.06 -4.24
N PHE A 15 -4.53 5.39 -4.12
CA PHE A 15 -3.31 6.15 -3.85
C PHE A 15 -3.20 6.45 -2.36
N MET A 16 -2.03 6.22 -1.79
CA MET A 16 -1.72 6.56 -0.39
C MET A 16 -0.34 7.20 -0.32
N ASP A 17 -0.22 8.27 0.46
CA ASP A 17 1.06 8.93 0.72
C ASP A 17 1.36 8.81 2.21
N GLU A 18 2.51 8.19 2.52
CA GLU A 18 2.99 7.87 3.87
C GLU A 18 1.90 7.30 4.82
N PRO A 19 1.22 6.19 4.47
CA PRO A 19 0.16 5.64 5.29
C PRO A 19 0.64 5.14 6.68
N GLU A 20 1.94 5.02 6.90
CA GLU A 20 2.57 4.51 8.11
C GLU A 20 2.68 5.50 9.28
N VAL A 21 2.56 6.81 9.04
CA VAL A 21 2.97 7.88 9.99
C VAL A 21 2.30 7.75 11.37
N SER A 22 1.10 7.18 11.43
CA SER A 22 0.34 6.97 12.68
C SER A 22 0.14 5.50 13.06
N LEU A 23 0.79 4.55 12.36
CA LEU A 23 0.60 3.12 12.56
C LEU A 23 1.73 2.50 13.38
N HIS A 24 1.37 1.64 14.32
CA HIS A 24 2.35 0.76 14.98
C HIS A 24 2.97 -0.22 13.97
N ILE A 25 4.21 -0.65 14.20
CA ILE A 25 5.00 -1.45 13.26
C ILE A 25 4.25 -2.70 12.74
N GLU A 26 3.58 -3.42 13.64
CA GLU A 26 2.77 -4.60 13.30
C GLU A 26 1.62 -4.28 12.32
N TRP A 27 1.06 -3.07 12.40
CA TRP A 27 -0.02 -2.64 11.53
C TRP A 27 0.50 -2.18 10.17
N GLN A 28 1.72 -1.65 10.10
CA GLN A 28 2.39 -1.34 8.84
C GLN A 28 2.58 -2.62 8.01
N GLU A 29 3.07 -3.70 8.63
CA GLU A 29 3.26 -5.02 7.98
C GLU A 29 1.94 -5.67 7.50
N LYS A 30 0.81 -5.30 8.12
CA LYS A 30 -0.52 -5.85 7.80
C LYS A 30 -1.33 -4.94 6.88
N LEU A 31 -0.87 -3.71 6.60
CA LEU A 31 -1.66 -2.69 5.92
C LEU A 31 -2.15 -3.15 4.53
N ILE A 32 -1.21 -3.53 3.65
CA ILE A 32 -1.51 -3.94 2.28
C ILE A 32 -2.43 -5.17 2.28
N THR A 33 -2.10 -6.16 3.09
CA THR A 33 -2.89 -7.40 3.22
C THR A 33 -4.32 -7.11 3.69
N SER A 34 -4.49 -6.21 4.66
CA SER A 34 -5.81 -5.83 5.18
C SER A 34 -6.65 -5.14 4.10
N ILE A 35 -6.06 -4.24 3.32
CA ILE A 35 -6.74 -3.56 2.20
C ILE A 35 -7.18 -4.59 1.13
N ARG A 36 -6.29 -5.51 0.75
CA ARG A 36 -6.60 -6.55 -0.25
C ARG A 36 -7.61 -7.59 0.23
N GLN A 37 -7.67 -7.86 1.54
CA GLN A 37 -8.71 -8.72 2.12
C GLN A 37 -10.11 -8.09 1.97
N ILE A 38 -10.19 -6.77 2.06
CA ILE A 38 -11.45 -6.04 1.90
C ILE A 38 -11.83 -5.93 0.42
N ASN A 39 -10.91 -5.53 -0.46
CA ASN A 39 -11.11 -5.51 -1.90
C ASN A 39 -9.94 -6.22 -2.64
N PRO A 40 -10.11 -7.47 -3.11
CA PRO A 40 -9.03 -8.19 -3.78
C PRO A 40 -8.67 -7.63 -5.16
N HIS A 41 -9.54 -6.80 -5.76
CA HIS A 41 -9.35 -6.20 -7.10
C HIS A 41 -8.78 -4.78 -7.06
N VAL A 42 -8.41 -4.27 -5.88
CA VAL A 42 -7.81 -2.95 -5.75
C VAL A 42 -6.34 -2.99 -6.19
N GLN A 43 -5.94 -2.06 -7.05
CA GLN A 43 -4.54 -1.72 -7.29
C GLN A 43 -4.13 -0.68 -6.27
N ILE A 44 -3.03 -0.93 -5.57
CA ILE A 44 -2.52 -0.03 -4.53
C ILE A 44 -1.25 0.61 -5.07
N ILE A 45 -1.19 1.93 -5.02
CA ILE A 45 0.00 2.73 -5.31
C ILE A 45 0.26 3.54 -4.04
N LEU A 46 1.40 3.31 -3.40
CA LEU A 46 1.74 4.00 -2.17
C LEU A 46 3.20 4.46 -2.16
N SER A 47 3.44 5.62 -1.57
CA SER A 47 4.76 6.10 -1.15
C SER A 47 4.94 5.85 0.34
N THR A 48 6.12 5.39 0.74
CA THR A 48 6.45 5.11 2.15
C THR A 48 7.94 5.31 2.37
N HIS A 49 8.30 5.81 3.55
CA HIS A 49 9.66 5.82 4.06
C HIS A 49 9.95 4.60 4.96
N SER A 50 8.93 3.82 5.32
CA SER A 50 9.05 2.67 6.21
C SER A 50 9.18 1.36 5.42
N PRO A 51 10.29 0.60 5.57
CA PRO A 51 10.42 -0.71 4.93
C PRO A 51 9.39 -1.72 5.45
N ALA A 52 8.87 -1.54 6.67
CA ALA A 52 7.93 -2.48 7.28
C ALA A 52 6.62 -2.65 6.48
N VAL A 53 6.22 -1.65 5.70
CA VAL A 53 5.03 -1.72 4.84
C VAL A 53 5.17 -2.81 3.77
N VAL A 54 6.38 -3.06 3.27
CA VAL A 54 6.66 -3.97 2.14
C VAL A 54 7.34 -5.29 2.54
N MET A 55 7.81 -5.39 3.79
CA MET A 55 8.50 -6.57 4.33
C MET A 55 7.68 -7.86 4.29
N ASN A 56 6.34 -7.76 4.26
CA ASN A 56 5.45 -8.92 4.26
C ASN A 56 5.12 -9.43 2.84
N GLY A 57 6.16 -9.71 2.04
CA GLY A 57 6.01 -10.35 0.73
C GLY A 57 5.69 -9.42 -0.44
N TRP A 58 5.94 -8.12 -0.31
CA TRP A 58 5.72 -7.13 -1.39
C TRP A 58 7.02 -6.54 -1.95
N ALA A 59 8.18 -7.08 -1.56
CA ALA A 59 9.49 -6.59 -1.97
C ALA A 59 9.67 -6.56 -3.51
N ASP A 60 9.08 -7.53 -4.23
CA ASP A 60 9.12 -7.58 -5.70
C ASP A 60 8.30 -6.46 -6.39
N SER A 61 7.54 -5.68 -5.62
CA SER A 61 6.68 -4.59 -6.11
C SER A 61 7.12 -3.22 -5.59
N VAL A 62 8.39 -3.10 -5.21
CA VAL A 62 9.01 -1.86 -4.74
C VAL A 62 9.83 -1.24 -5.86
N THR A 63 9.77 0.07 -5.98
CA THR A 63 10.64 0.85 -6.86
C THR A 63 11.19 2.00 -6.06
N GLU A 64 12.51 2.16 -6.05
CA GLU A 64 13.12 3.30 -5.38
C GLU A 64 12.90 4.56 -6.20
N VAL A 65 12.71 5.70 -5.52
CA VAL A 65 12.49 6.98 -6.22
C VAL A 65 13.69 7.33 -7.10
N THR A 66 14.89 6.97 -6.66
CA THR A 66 16.14 7.13 -7.42
C THR A 66 16.17 6.36 -8.73
N ASP A 67 15.43 5.25 -8.85
CA ASP A 67 15.38 4.45 -10.09
C ASP A 67 14.48 5.08 -11.15
N ILE A 68 13.62 6.03 -10.77
CA ILE A 68 12.64 6.68 -11.66
C ILE A 68 12.95 8.16 -11.90
N THR A 69 13.85 8.76 -11.14
CA THR A 69 14.31 10.14 -11.32
C THR A 69 15.58 10.18 -12.16
N GLU A 70 15.60 11.03 -13.18
CA GLU A 70 16.82 11.38 -13.93
C GLU A 70 17.63 12.43 -13.14
N GLU A 71 18.27 12.03 -12.04
CA GLU A 71 19.37 12.80 -11.44
C GLU A 71 20.74 12.32 -11.94
#